data_AF-A0A428W6J8-F1
#
_entry.id   AF-A0A428W6J8-F1
#
_cell.length_a   1.000
_cell.length_b   1.000
_cell.length_c   1.000
_cell.angle_alpha   90.00
_cell.angle_beta   90.00
_cell.angle_gamma   90.00
#
_symmetry.space_group_name_H-M   'P 1'
#
loop_
_entity.id
_entity.type
_entity.pdbx_description
1 polymer ?
#
loop_
_entity_poly.entity_id
_entity_poly.type
_entity_poly.pdbx_seq_one_letter_code
_entity_poly.pdbx_strand_id
1 'polypeptide(L)' 'MPEPGSKKYDRKRAKLRKEAEDSGVPDQQATKAADKTLQKDPSMRSRGPRTTRGIGPKGERPESLG' A
#
# COMPACT_ATOMS: atom_id res chain seq x y z
N MET A 1 -2.77 -0.38 2.24
CA MET A 1 -1.75 -0.69 1.28
C MET A 1 -2.17 -1.95 0.54
N PRO A 2 -2.04 -2.07 -0.80
CA PRO A 2 -1.50 -3.34 -1.26
C PRO A 2 -0.22 -3.50 -0.46
N GLU A 3 -0.13 -4.52 0.39
CA GLU A 3 0.92 -4.61 1.41
C GLU A 3 2.29 -4.27 0.79
N PRO A 4 3.15 -3.49 1.48
CA PRO A 4 4.53 -3.32 1.02
C PRO A 4 5.10 -4.70 0.66
N GLY A 5 5.57 -4.87 -0.58
CA GLY A 5 6.02 -6.17 -1.11
C GLY A 5 4.99 -6.97 -1.91
N SER A 6 3.78 -6.46 -2.11
CA SER A 6 2.84 -7.04 -3.07
C SER A 6 3.18 -6.63 -4.50
N LYS A 7 3.08 -7.56 -5.46
CA LYS A 7 3.41 -7.34 -6.88
C LYS A 7 2.74 -6.09 -7.50
N LYS A 8 1.53 -5.74 -7.06
CA LYS A 8 0.81 -4.53 -7.52
C LYS A 8 1.38 -3.25 -6.91
N TYR A 9 1.82 -3.29 -5.64
CA TYR A 9 2.51 -2.19 -4.98
C TYR A 9 3.83 -1.91 -5.70
N ASP A 10 4.65 -2.93 -5.92
CA ASP A 10 5.98 -2.78 -6.52
C ASP A 10 5.92 -2.26 -7.95
N ARG A 11 4.98 -2.76 -8.77
CA ARG A 11 4.77 -2.27 -10.14
C ARG A 11 4.40 -0.79 -10.17
N LYS A 12 3.52 -0.35 -9.27
CA LYS A 12 3.12 1.06 -9.20
C LYS A 12 4.25 1.94 -8.66
N ARG A 13 4.97 1.47 -7.64
CA ARG A 13 6.14 2.16 -7.10
C ARG A 13 7.21 2.39 -8.17
N ALA A 14 7.51 1.37 -8.95
CA ALA A 14 8.46 1.47 -10.07
C ALA A 14 8.00 2.49 -11.13
N LYS A 15 6.70 2.49 -11.47
CA LYS A 15 6.13 3.46 -12.42
C LYS A 15 6.24 4.90 -11.91
N LEU A 16 5.83 5.15 -10.66
CA LEU A 16 5.90 6.47 -10.04
C LEU A 16 7.35 6.97 -9.88
N ARG A 17 8.28 6.08 -9.55
CA ARG A 17 9.71 6.40 -9.48
C ARG A 17 10.22 6.86 -10.86
N LYS A 18 9.91 6.10 -11.90
CA LYS A 18 10.30 6.44 -13.27
C LYS A 18 9.71 7.77 -13.73
N GLU A 19 8.42 8.02 -13.47
CA GLU A 19 7.78 9.30 -13.81
C GLU A 19 8.44 10.50 -13.10
N ALA A 20 8.89 10.32 -11.85
CA ALA A 20 9.60 11.34 -11.12
C ALA A 20 11.04 11.54 -11.65
N GLU A 21 11.76 10.46 -11.97
CA GLU A 21 13.08 10.53 -12.62
C GLU A 21 12.99 11.24 -13.99
N ASP A 22 11.99 10.90 -14.80
CA ASP A 22 11.72 11.52 -16.12
C ASP A 22 11.42 13.03 -15.97
N SER A 23 10.91 13.46 -14.81
CA SER A 23 10.67 14.87 -14.47
C SER A 23 11.92 15.60 -13.94
N GLY A 24 13.09 14.93 -13.93
CA GLY A 24 14.35 15.48 -13.43
C GLY A 24 14.53 15.37 -11.91
N VAL A 25 13.70 14.60 -11.21
CA VAL A 25 13.83 14.40 -9.76
C VAL A 25 14.96 13.39 -9.49
N PRO A 26 15.89 13.68 -8.57
CA PRO A 26 16.91 12.73 -8.17
C PRO A 26 16.29 11.43 -7.64
N ASP A 27 16.84 10.28 -7.99
CA ASP A 27 16.30 8.94 -7.67
C ASP A 27 15.93 8.75 -6.18
N GLN A 28 16.75 9.29 -5.25
CA GLN A 28 16.44 9.22 -3.82
C GLN A 28 15.17 10.00 -3.43
N GLN A 29 14.91 11.14 -4.08
CA GLN A 29 13.68 11.90 -3.89
C GLN A 29 12.50 11.25 -4.64
N ALA A 30 12.74 10.74 -5.84
CA ALA A 30 11.73 10.03 -6.64
C ALA A 30 11.16 8.82 -5.86
N THR A 31 12.03 8.06 -5.21
CA THR A 31 11.65 6.94 -4.36
C THR A 31 10.78 7.38 -3.18
N LYS A 32 11.21 8.41 -2.44
CA LYS A 32 10.44 8.95 -1.30
C LYS A 32 9.10 9.54 -1.72
N ALA A 33 9.05 10.20 -2.88
CA ALA A 33 7.82 10.76 -3.44
C ALA A 33 6.85 9.64 -3.85
N ALA A 34 7.32 8.59 -4.53
CA ALA A 34 6.52 7.43 -4.89
C ALA A 34 5.91 6.74 -3.66
N ASP A 35 6.72 6.47 -2.62
CA ASP A 35 6.25 5.84 -1.39
C ASP A 35 5.22 6.72 -0.64
N LYS A 36 5.44 8.04 -0.57
CA LYS A 36 4.45 8.97 0.03
C LYS A 36 3.13 8.98 -0.74
N THR A 37 3.17 8.98 -2.07
CA THR A 37 1.97 8.98 -2.91
C THR A 37 1.17 7.68 -2.74
N LEU A 38 1.87 6.53 -2.68
CA LEU A 38 1.26 5.23 -2.44
C LEU A 38 0.65 5.09 -1.04
N GLN A 39 1.27 5.70 -0.03
CA GLN A 39 0.75 5.73 1.34
C GLN A 39 -0.49 6.62 1.49
N LYS A 40 -0.55 7.73 0.74
CA LYS A 40 -1.67 8.68 0.81
C LYS A 40 -2.92 8.20 0.11
N ASP A 41 -2.81 7.40 -0.95
CA ASP A 41 -3.96 6.94 -1.73
C ASP A 41 -4.89 6.01 -0.90
N PRO A 42 -6.10 6.48 -0.54
CA PRO A 42 -7.04 5.70 0.26
C PRO A 42 -7.61 4.49 -0.50
N SER A 43 -7.64 4.53 -1.84
CA SER A 43 -8.05 3.38 -2.68
C SER A 43 -7.03 2.25 -2.65
N MET A 44 -5.79 2.59 -2.33
CA MET A 44 -4.69 1.67 -2.09
C MET A 44 -4.56 1.30 -0.61
N ARG A 45 -5.46 1.70 0.28
CA ARG A 45 -5.50 1.12 1.63
C ARG A 45 -5.91 -0.36 1.57
N SER A 46 -5.31 -1.18 2.43
CA SER A 46 -5.60 -2.61 2.50
C SER A 46 -6.99 -2.58 3.09
N ARG A 47 -7.96 -3.21 2.44
CA ARG A 47 -9.34 -3.23 2.95
C ARG A 47 -9.48 -4.12 4.18
N GLY A 48 -8.38 -4.37 4.88
CA GLY A 48 -8.23 -5.39 5.89
C GLY A 48 -8.43 -6.80 5.35
N PRO A 49 -8.45 -7.78 6.27
CA PRO A 49 -8.88 -9.14 5.98
C PRO A 49 -10.29 -9.16 5.43
N ARG A 50 -10.51 -9.90 4.34
CA ARG A 50 -11.85 -10.06 3.73
C ARG A 50 -12.80 -10.92 4.58
N THR A 51 -12.28 -11.61 5.59
CA THR A 51 -13.02 -12.50 6.47
C THR A 51 -12.61 -12.25 7.91
N THR A 52 -13.51 -12.59 8.84
CA THR A 52 -13.27 -12.51 10.29
C THR A 52 -12.03 -13.29 10.74
N ARG A 53 -11.62 -14.31 9.97
CA ARG A 53 -10.44 -15.14 10.28
C ARG A 53 -9.11 -14.41 10.23
N GLY A 54 -8.98 -13.33 9.46
CA GLY A 54 -7.76 -12.54 9.43
C GLY A 54 -7.79 -11.32 10.35
N ILE A 55 -8.92 -11.05 11.01
CA ILE A 55 -9.04 -9.97 11.99
C ILE A 55 -8.45 -10.49 13.30
N GLY A 56 -7.16 -10.24 13.54
CA GLY A 56 -6.52 -10.47 14.84
C GLY A 56 -6.65 -11.90 15.42
N PRO A 57 -6.22 -12.08 16.67
CA PRO A 57 -6.40 -13.34 17.39
C PRO A 57 -7.89 -13.60 17.64
N LYS A 58 -8.29 -14.88 17.70
CA LYS A 58 -9.70 -15.28 17.78
C LYS A 58 -10.48 -14.59 18.91
N GLY A 59 -9.85 -14.37 20.07
CA GLY A 59 -10.48 -13.75 21.25
C GLY A 59 -10.58 -12.22 21.22
N GLU A 60 -9.89 -11.54 20.30
CA GLU A 60 -10.01 -10.08 20.12
C GLU A 60 -10.90 -9.73 18.92
N ARG A 61 -11.52 -10.73 18.29
CA ARG A 61 -12.45 -10.51 17.19
C ARG A 61 -13.74 -9.91 17.74
N PRO A 62 -14.34 -8.91 17.07
CA PRO A 62 -15.69 -8.48 17.40
C PRO A 62 -16.61 -9.68 17.16
N GLU A 63 -17.08 -10.28 18.25
CA GLU A 63 -18.16 -11.26 18.24
C GLU A 63 -19.41 -10.53 17.68
N SER A 64 -20.01 -11.10 16.64
CA SER A 64 -21.24 -10.64 15.96
C SER A 64 -21.10 -9.63 14.81
N LEU A 65 -21.24 -10.17 13.59
CA LEU A 65 -22.34 -9.81 12.68
C LEU A 65 -22.67 -11.06 11.85
N GLY A 66 -23.64 -11.86 12.34
CA GLY A 66 -24.19 -13.05 11.67
C GLY A 66 -24.11 -14.31 12.52
#